data_AF-B8C336-F1
#
_entry.id   AF-B8C336-F1
#
_cell.length_a   1.000
_cell.length_b   1.000
_cell.length_c   1.000
_cell.angle_alpha   90.00
_cell.angle_beta   90.00
_cell.angle_gamma   90.00
#
_symmetry.space_group_name_H-M   'P 1'
#
loop_
_entity.id
_entity.type
_entity.pdbx_description
1 polymer ?
#
loop_
_entity_poly.entity_id
_entity_poly.type
_entity_poly.pdbx_seq_one_letter_code
_entity_poly.pdbx_strand_id
1 'polypeptide(L)'
;MRFDCQTVIALGLLAAAMKHDTQHQHSTTTVHAFSLSSLPTSAVQSSNYIASRRTHTRLFDGLDEKIWDRTADYVDAIVEEKTAGLAEYDDEENRTARRRKRDIFKQALRDLASLSLVDYKWRSAVFKKNEADRMEEEMLARMMGEDVSYARPMDADSSRRGPLGNAEKSAVQWLTSVIEEEGKRARRIAESDGELIRPKDLSATDEAGPLSELERRAIQFLNEVSDSEVKRVQSGTIRPKDMAKRGPLGEAEARAVLALSKVVESEKFRMDQSRRRGGEAVRPIDVPGPLGEFERYVGDIIRSEKQRVKDREKNEGKLVRPKDASVVSGLGNVERRAVEDWEQLSKEEKERFSSFKRFLAERRPMEMDENSPLGVTEAFAVGLLRGPKLLGKVVGRVKELLNSEELEGDDRDIVQKSLPESKSDLEEDGPRP
;
A
#
# COMPACT_ATOMS: atom_id res chain seq x y z
N MET A 1 15.62 -17.79 12.30
CA MET A 1 14.72 -16.67 12.60
C MET A 1 13.74 -17.10 13.67
N ARG A 2 13.88 -16.61 14.91
CA ARG A 2 12.86 -16.80 15.97
C ARG A 2 12.13 -15.46 16.09
N PHE A 3 10.87 -15.42 15.66
CA PHE A 3 10.02 -14.25 15.91
C PHE A 3 9.67 -14.25 17.39
N ASP A 4 9.90 -13.11 18.04
CA ASP A 4 9.60 -12.91 19.44
C ASP A 4 8.10 -13.08 19.68
N CYS A 5 7.71 -13.95 20.61
CA CYS A 5 6.32 -14.35 20.82
C CYS A 5 5.42 -13.16 21.18
N GLN A 6 6.01 -12.10 21.73
CA GLN A 6 5.31 -10.88 22.10
C GLN A 6 4.83 -10.07 20.88
N THR A 7 5.59 -10.09 19.77
CA THR A 7 5.25 -9.33 18.56
C THR A 7 4.06 -9.95 17.81
N VAL A 8 3.95 -11.28 17.85
CA VAL A 8 2.82 -12.01 17.25
C VAL A 8 1.53 -11.77 18.05
N ILE A 9 1.64 -11.70 19.38
CA ILE A 9 0.48 -11.40 20.26
C ILE A 9 0.02 -9.95 20.08
N ALA A 10 0.94 -8.99 19.97
CA ALA A 10 0.60 -7.59 19.75
C ALA A 10 -0.10 -7.37 18.38
N LEU A 11 0.36 -8.03 17.32
CA LEU A 11 -0.29 -7.97 16.00
C LEU A 11 -1.66 -8.68 16.00
N GLY A 12 -1.81 -9.77 16.75
CA GLY A 12 -3.10 -10.44 16.93
C GLY A 12 -4.14 -9.58 17.64
N LEU A 13 -3.75 -8.86 18.70
CA LEU A 13 -4.64 -7.96 19.44
C LEU A 13 -5.04 -6.73 18.61
N LEU A 14 -4.12 -6.17 17.81
CA LEU A 14 -4.43 -5.05 16.91
C LEU A 14 -5.45 -5.45 15.83
N ALA A 15 -5.31 -6.66 15.26
CA ALA A 15 -6.24 -7.18 14.26
C ALA A 15 -7.63 -7.51 14.85
N ALA A 16 -7.70 -7.95 16.11
CA ALA A 16 -8.96 -8.20 16.80
C ALA A 16 -9.71 -6.89 17.13
N ALA A 17 -9.00 -5.82 17.51
CA ALA A 17 -9.58 -4.52 17.80
C ALA A 17 -10.22 -3.88 16.54
N MET A 18 -9.58 -4.01 15.37
CA MET A 18 -10.14 -3.47 14.11
C MET A 18 -11.37 -4.22 13.60
N LYS A 19 -11.60 -5.46 14.04
CA LYS A 19 -12.76 -6.27 13.62
C LYS A 19 -14.02 -5.98 14.42
N HIS A 20 -13.91 -5.34 15.58
CA HIS A 20 -15.05 -5.05 16.46
C HIS A 20 -15.78 -3.74 16.12
N ASP A 21 -15.12 -2.80 15.44
CA ASP A 21 -15.74 -1.51 15.04
C ASP A 21 -16.60 -1.59 13.77
N THR A 22 -16.56 -2.71 13.04
CA THR A 22 -17.32 -2.87 11.79
C THR A 22 -18.71 -3.50 11.96
N GLN A 23 -19.11 -3.90 13.17
CA GLN A 23 -20.40 -4.57 13.40
C GLN A 23 -21.55 -3.70 13.94
N HIS A 24 -21.36 -2.40 14.19
CA HIS A 24 -22.41 -1.55 14.81
C HIS A 24 -23.13 -0.53 13.91
N GLN A 25 -23.06 -0.62 12.57
CA GLN A 25 -23.71 0.37 11.67
C GLN A 25 -24.84 -0.14 10.77
N HIS A 26 -25.52 -1.24 11.13
CA HIS A 26 -26.75 -1.65 10.43
C HIS A 26 -27.92 -1.83 11.41
N SER A 27 -28.46 -0.72 11.89
CA SER A 27 -29.84 -0.64 12.39
C SER A 27 -30.69 0.14 11.39
N THR A 28 -31.56 -0.61 10.73
CA THR A 28 -32.62 -0.20 9.81
C THR A 28 -33.57 0.82 10.44
N THR A 29 -33.67 2.01 9.82
CA THR A 29 -34.75 2.98 10.08
C THR A 29 -35.90 2.70 9.12
N THR A 30 -36.94 2.05 9.64
CA THR A 30 -38.25 1.88 9.00
C THR A 30 -38.95 3.24 8.90
N VAL A 31 -39.15 3.74 7.68
CA VAL A 31 -39.96 4.95 7.42
C VAL A 31 -41.40 4.51 7.24
N HIS A 32 -42.25 4.82 8.23
CA HIS A 32 -43.69 4.74 8.10
C HIS A 32 -44.19 5.81 7.12
N ALA A 33 -44.86 5.36 6.05
CA ALA A 33 -45.62 6.21 5.16
C ALA A 33 -46.84 6.78 5.90
N PHE A 34 -46.80 8.08 6.21
CA PHE A 34 -47.98 8.82 6.63
C PHE A 34 -48.67 9.43 5.40
N SER A 35 -49.80 8.81 5.04
CA SER A 35 -50.79 9.35 4.12
C SER A 35 -51.55 10.48 4.81
N LEU A 36 -51.47 11.70 4.27
CA LEU A 36 -52.46 12.75 4.53
C LEU A 36 -52.97 13.29 3.21
N SER A 37 -54.17 12.82 2.89
CA SER A 37 -55.09 13.34 1.90
C SER A 37 -55.65 14.69 2.33
N SER A 38 -55.96 15.50 1.31
CA SER A 38 -56.98 16.56 1.25
C SER A 38 -56.85 17.76 2.19
N LEU A 39 -56.75 18.96 1.59
CA LEU A 39 -57.67 20.11 1.76
C LEU A 39 -57.30 21.21 0.74
N PRO A 40 -58.21 22.16 0.44
CA PRO A 40 -58.42 22.65 -0.91
C PRO A 40 -57.76 24.00 -1.20
N THR A 41 -57.64 24.25 -2.50
CA THR A 41 -57.44 25.55 -3.14
C THR A 41 -58.43 26.62 -2.66
N SER A 42 -57.92 27.77 -2.24
CA SER A 42 -58.59 29.06 -2.40
C SER A 42 -57.60 30.22 -2.57
N ALA A 43 -57.70 30.84 -3.74
CA ALA A 43 -57.61 32.26 -4.07
C ALA A 43 -56.52 33.17 -3.42
N VAL A 44 -55.71 33.74 -4.32
CA VAL A 44 -55.45 35.18 -4.49
C VAL A 44 -55.23 36.01 -3.22
N GLN A 45 -53.98 36.48 -3.04
CA GLN A 45 -53.71 37.92 -2.92
C GLN A 45 -52.21 38.22 -3.08
N SER A 46 -51.93 38.92 -4.17
CA SER A 46 -50.75 39.75 -4.39
C SER A 46 -50.58 40.77 -3.25
N SER A 47 -49.44 40.71 -2.54
CA SER A 47 -48.95 41.84 -1.75
C SER A 47 -47.45 41.71 -1.44
N ASN A 48 -46.67 42.60 -2.04
CA ASN A 48 -45.47 43.26 -1.51
C ASN A 48 -44.79 42.61 -0.29
N TYR A 49 -43.75 41.78 -0.50
CA TYR A 49 -42.79 41.44 0.56
C TYR A 49 -41.39 41.13 0.02
N ILE A 50 -40.72 42.08 -0.63
CA ILE A 50 -39.24 42.10 -0.73
C ILE A 50 -38.75 43.54 -0.52
N ALA A 51 -38.93 44.04 0.70
CA ALA A 51 -38.22 45.21 1.21
C ALA A 51 -37.98 45.04 2.71
N SER A 52 -37.25 43.99 3.11
CA SER A 52 -36.72 43.87 4.48
C SER A 52 -35.56 42.88 4.58
N ARG A 53 -34.44 43.20 3.92
CA ARG A 53 -33.12 42.61 4.19
C ARG A 53 -32.01 43.64 3.98
N ARG A 54 -32.11 44.79 4.65
CA ARG A 54 -31.06 45.84 4.68
C ARG A 54 -31.02 46.58 6.03
N THR A 55 -30.95 45.85 7.15
CA THR A 55 -30.76 46.50 8.47
C THR A 55 -30.07 45.61 9.51
N HIS A 56 -29.07 44.79 9.13
CA HIS A 56 -28.29 44.04 10.14
C HIS A 56 -26.76 44.05 9.93
N THR A 57 -26.22 45.04 9.23
CA THR A 57 -24.76 45.24 9.10
C THR A 57 -24.26 46.56 9.70
N ARG A 58 -25.03 47.24 10.56
CA ARG A 58 -24.60 48.51 11.19
C ARG A 58 -24.47 48.48 12.72
N LEU A 59 -24.50 47.29 13.34
CA LEU A 59 -24.30 47.15 14.79
C LEU A 59 -22.89 46.73 15.21
N PHE A 60 -21.96 46.55 14.26
CA PHE A 60 -20.56 46.20 14.54
C PHE A 60 -19.52 47.18 13.97
N ASP A 61 -19.94 48.24 13.26
CA ASP A 61 -19.02 49.29 12.74
C ASP A 61 -18.54 50.28 13.82
N GLY A 62 -18.89 50.07 15.10
CA GLY A 62 -18.50 50.94 16.21
C GLY A 62 -17.91 50.21 17.42
N LEU A 63 -17.75 48.88 17.35
CA LEU A 63 -17.06 48.11 18.38
C LEU A 63 -15.55 48.12 18.10
N ASP A 64 -15.00 49.31 18.35
CA ASP A 64 -13.68 49.61 18.90
C ASP A 64 -12.50 48.80 18.34
N GLU A 65 -11.72 49.43 17.46
CA GLU A 65 -10.30 49.08 17.22
C GLU A 65 -9.55 48.91 18.55
N LYS A 66 -9.94 49.65 19.61
CA LYS A 66 -9.36 49.52 20.95
C LYS A 66 -9.63 48.20 21.66
N ILE A 67 -10.66 47.43 21.29
CA ILE A 67 -10.92 46.10 21.87
C ILE A 67 -10.01 45.06 21.22
N TRP A 68 -9.72 45.21 19.92
CA TRP A 68 -8.77 44.33 19.21
C TRP A 68 -7.32 44.61 19.60
N ASP A 69 -6.92 45.88 19.74
CA ASP A 69 -5.60 46.23 20.28
C ASP A 69 -5.44 45.74 21.72
N ARG A 70 -6.46 45.89 22.57
CA ARG A 70 -6.42 45.36 23.94
C ARG A 70 -6.39 43.84 24.02
N THR A 71 -7.00 43.13 23.08
CA THR A 71 -6.97 41.66 23.10
C THR A 71 -5.66 41.12 22.54
N ALA A 72 -5.05 41.79 21.55
CA ALA A 72 -3.69 41.49 21.12
C ALA A 72 -2.68 41.71 22.25
N ASP A 73 -2.72 42.88 22.91
CA ASP A 73 -1.86 43.19 24.07
C ASP A 73 -2.11 42.22 25.24
N TYR A 74 -3.34 41.75 25.44
CA TYR A 74 -3.66 40.79 26.51
C TYR A 74 -3.21 39.37 26.19
N VAL A 75 -3.22 38.95 24.93
CA VAL A 75 -2.65 37.65 24.51
C VAL A 75 -1.12 37.69 24.61
N ASP A 76 -0.49 38.76 24.15
CA ASP A 76 0.96 38.93 24.29
C ASP A 76 1.38 39.04 25.76
N ALA A 77 0.62 39.78 26.59
CA ALA A 77 0.86 39.85 28.04
C ALA A 77 0.63 38.51 28.75
N ILE A 78 -0.37 37.70 28.37
CA ILE A 78 -0.56 36.36 28.96
C ILE A 78 0.54 35.39 28.53
N VAL A 79 1.01 35.51 27.28
CA VAL A 79 2.12 34.69 26.78
C VAL A 79 3.43 35.12 27.44
N GLU A 80 3.70 36.42 27.59
CA GLU A 80 4.84 36.95 28.34
C GLU A 80 4.75 36.66 29.84
N GLU A 81 3.60 36.81 30.51
CA GLU A 81 3.45 36.55 31.95
C GLU A 81 3.57 35.05 32.27
N LYS A 82 3.06 34.16 31.41
CA LYS A 82 3.27 32.71 31.56
C LYS A 82 4.68 32.26 31.23
N THR A 83 5.40 32.96 30.35
CA THR A 83 6.80 32.61 30.03
C THR A 83 7.81 33.27 30.99
N ALA A 84 7.50 34.45 31.51
CA ALA A 84 8.31 35.17 32.49
C ALA A 84 8.13 34.62 33.92
N GLY A 85 6.92 34.25 34.32
CA GLY A 85 6.64 33.66 35.63
C GLY A 85 7.15 32.22 35.82
N LEU A 86 7.55 31.54 34.74
CA LEU A 86 8.19 30.21 34.78
C LEU A 86 9.72 30.26 34.80
N ALA A 87 10.33 31.44 34.62
CA ALA A 87 11.79 31.56 34.45
C ALA A 87 12.56 31.90 35.74
N GLU A 88 11.91 32.47 36.75
CA GLU A 88 12.61 33.10 37.90
C GLU A 88 12.73 32.24 39.17
N TYR A 89 11.98 31.14 39.29
CA TYR A 89 12.09 30.16 40.38
C TYR A 89 12.44 28.75 39.90
N ASP A 90 13.24 28.66 38.82
CA ASP A 90 13.91 27.40 38.49
C ASP A 90 15.13 27.24 39.41
N ASP A 91 14.90 26.69 40.61
CA ASP A 91 15.95 26.20 41.52
C ASP A 91 17.07 25.51 40.73
N GLU A 92 18.33 25.74 41.10
CA GLU A 92 19.48 25.10 40.44
C GLU A 92 19.33 23.56 40.40
N GLU A 93 18.60 22.99 41.35
CA GLU A 93 18.22 21.57 41.40
C GLU A 93 17.33 21.16 40.20
N ASN A 94 16.36 21.98 39.81
CA ASN A 94 15.53 21.73 38.61
C ASN A 94 16.36 21.86 37.32
N ARG A 95 17.29 22.81 37.25
CA ARG A 95 18.20 22.96 36.11
C ARG A 95 19.13 21.75 35.96
N THR A 96 19.68 21.25 37.06
CA THR A 96 20.54 20.04 37.06
C THR A 96 19.74 18.78 36.74
N ALA A 97 18.51 18.63 37.25
CA ALA A 97 17.63 17.51 36.91
C ALA A 97 17.23 17.50 35.43
N ARG A 98 16.92 18.67 34.84
CA ARG A 98 16.65 18.80 33.39
C ARG A 98 17.89 18.46 32.55
N ARG A 99 19.10 18.87 32.97
CA ARG A 99 20.35 18.49 32.31
C ARG A 99 20.56 16.98 32.32
N ARG A 100 20.43 16.32 33.48
CA ARG A 100 20.53 14.84 33.58
C ARG A 100 19.54 14.12 32.67
N LYS A 101 18.27 14.58 32.63
CA LYS A 101 17.25 14.01 31.71
C LYS A 101 17.64 14.19 30.25
N ARG A 102 18.14 15.37 29.87
CA ARG A 102 18.63 15.64 28.51
C ARG A 102 19.82 14.76 28.15
N ASP A 103 20.75 14.54 29.08
CA ASP A 103 21.93 13.70 28.85
C ASP A 103 21.56 12.22 28.69
N ILE A 104 20.62 11.71 29.49
CA ILE A 104 20.06 10.35 29.33
C ILE A 104 19.38 10.21 27.97
N PHE A 105 18.59 11.22 27.56
CA PHE A 105 17.93 11.21 26.26
C PHE A 105 18.92 11.25 25.09
N LYS A 106 19.97 12.09 25.17
CA LYS A 106 21.06 12.12 24.19
C LYS A 106 21.80 10.79 24.11
N GLN A 107 22.08 10.17 25.26
CA GLN A 107 22.73 8.87 25.30
C GLN A 107 21.85 7.79 24.63
N ALA A 108 20.55 7.75 24.95
CA ALA A 108 19.61 6.85 24.29
C ALA A 108 19.53 7.09 22.77
N LEU A 109 19.51 8.36 22.33
CA LEU A 109 19.54 8.70 20.89
C LEU A 109 20.85 8.26 20.23
N ARG A 110 21.98 8.45 20.89
CA ARG A 110 23.30 8.00 20.40
C ARG A 110 23.34 6.48 20.26
N ASP A 111 22.84 5.76 21.25
CA ASP A 111 22.80 4.30 21.24
C ASP A 111 21.87 3.79 20.12
N LEU A 112 20.68 4.37 19.98
CA LEU A 112 19.76 4.07 18.87
C LEU A 112 20.37 4.41 17.51
N ALA A 113 21.05 5.54 17.38
CA ALA A 113 21.75 5.93 16.16
C ALA A 113 22.86 4.93 15.83
N SER A 114 23.63 4.47 16.82
CA SER A 114 24.66 3.45 16.63
C SER A 114 24.07 2.11 16.16
N LEU A 115 22.94 1.68 16.73
CA LEU A 115 22.21 0.48 16.30
C LEU A 115 21.67 0.64 14.87
N SER A 116 21.11 1.79 14.54
CA SER A 116 20.62 2.09 13.18
C SER A 116 21.76 2.10 12.15
N LEU A 117 22.97 2.50 12.54
CA LEU A 117 24.15 2.48 11.68
C LEU A 117 24.66 1.04 11.46
N VAL A 118 24.56 0.17 12.46
CA VAL A 118 24.84 -1.26 12.30
C VAL A 118 23.82 -1.90 11.34
N ASP A 119 22.54 -1.61 11.53
CA ASP A 119 21.46 -2.09 10.65
C ASP A 119 21.62 -1.56 9.21
N TYR A 120 21.97 -0.28 9.04
CA TYR A 120 22.32 0.28 7.73
C TYR A 120 23.49 -0.46 7.07
N LYS A 121 24.59 -0.71 7.80
CA LYS A 121 25.74 -1.46 7.28
C LYS A 121 25.34 -2.86 6.84
N TRP A 122 24.49 -3.53 7.62
CA TRP A 122 23.98 -4.85 7.27
C TRP A 122 23.10 -4.81 6.02
N ARG A 123 22.09 -3.93 5.96
CA ARG A 123 21.20 -3.80 4.79
C ARG A 123 21.96 -3.41 3.53
N SER A 124 22.81 -2.38 3.61
CA SER A 124 23.61 -1.92 2.47
C SER A 124 24.59 -2.99 1.99
N ALA A 125 25.20 -3.78 2.89
CA ALA A 125 26.04 -4.91 2.50
C ALA A 125 25.24 -6.01 1.79
N VAL A 126 24.04 -6.36 2.28
CA VAL A 126 23.15 -7.32 1.62
C VAL A 126 22.74 -6.82 0.24
N PHE A 127 22.36 -5.55 0.10
CA PHE A 127 22.01 -4.97 -1.20
C PHE A 127 23.19 -4.98 -2.17
N LYS A 128 24.38 -4.52 -1.74
CA LYS A 128 25.58 -4.50 -2.58
C LYS A 128 26.03 -5.91 -2.99
N LYS A 129 25.93 -6.87 -2.08
CA LYS A 129 26.25 -8.27 -2.39
C LYS A 129 25.28 -8.83 -3.42
N ASN A 130 23.97 -8.70 -3.20
CA ASN A 130 22.97 -9.19 -4.15
C ASN A 130 23.11 -8.50 -5.53
N GLU A 131 23.48 -7.23 -5.55
CA GLU A 131 23.72 -6.46 -6.76
C GLU A 131 24.99 -6.92 -7.50
N ALA A 132 26.07 -7.22 -6.76
CA ALA A 132 27.32 -7.73 -7.32
C ALA A 132 27.15 -9.16 -7.85
N ASP A 133 26.55 -10.05 -7.07
CA ASP A 133 26.23 -11.42 -7.47
C ASP A 133 25.39 -11.41 -8.76
N ARG A 134 24.46 -10.46 -8.88
CA ARG A 134 23.65 -10.26 -10.09
C ARG A 134 24.45 -9.76 -11.28
N MET A 135 25.33 -8.78 -11.11
CA MET A 135 26.19 -8.30 -12.20
C MET A 135 27.14 -9.40 -12.69
N GLU A 136 27.64 -10.24 -11.78
CA GLU A 136 28.47 -11.40 -12.13
C GLU A 136 27.67 -12.43 -12.93
N GLU A 137 26.44 -12.76 -12.51
CA GLU A 137 25.55 -13.65 -13.25
C GLU A 137 25.23 -13.11 -14.65
N GLU A 138 24.94 -11.81 -14.77
CA GLU A 138 24.70 -11.18 -16.07
C GLU A 138 25.94 -11.19 -16.97
N MET A 139 27.12 -10.92 -16.40
CA MET A 139 28.38 -10.95 -17.15
C MET A 139 28.71 -12.38 -17.62
N LEU A 140 28.52 -13.38 -16.77
CA LEU A 140 28.71 -14.79 -17.10
C LEU A 140 27.74 -15.24 -18.20
N ALA A 141 26.45 -14.90 -18.09
CA ALA A 141 25.45 -15.21 -19.11
C ALA A 141 25.84 -14.61 -20.47
N ARG A 142 26.25 -13.33 -20.49
CA ARG A 142 26.73 -12.65 -21.71
C ARG A 142 27.96 -13.33 -22.32
N MET A 143 28.92 -13.77 -21.50
CA MET A 143 30.12 -14.48 -22.00
C MET A 143 29.78 -15.87 -22.58
N MET A 144 28.77 -16.53 -22.04
CA MET A 144 28.28 -17.83 -22.53
C MET A 144 27.37 -17.70 -23.76
N GLY A 145 27.02 -16.47 -24.16
CA GLY A 145 26.03 -16.24 -25.23
C GLY A 145 24.61 -16.63 -24.83
N GLU A 146 24.34 -16.73 -23.53
CA GLU A 146 23.05 -17.10 -22.97
C GLU A 146 22.29 -15.85 -22.52
N ASP A 147 20.98 -15.83 -22.71
CA ASP A 147 20.11 -14.81 -22.13
C ASP A 147 20.03 -14.99 -20.61
N VAL A 148 20.12 -13.89 -19.85
CA VAL A 148 20.09 -13.92 -18.38
C VAL A 148 18.82 -14.64 -17.91
N SER A 149 19.04 -15.68 -17.13
CA SER A 149 17.99 -16.59 -16.67
C SER A 149 17.01 -15.96 -15.67
N TYR A 150 17.20 -14.71 -15.25
CA TYR A 150 16.23 -13.94 -14.50
C TYR A 150 16.55 -12.45 -14.63
N ALA A 151 15.81 -11.73 -15.48
CA ALA A 151 15.87 -10.27 -15.51
C ALA A 151 14.73 -9.71 -14.63
N ARG A 152 15.06 -8.92 -13.60
CA ARG A 152 14.02 -8.13 -12.91
C ARG A 152 13.44 -7.11 -13.89
N PRO A 153 12.17 -6.72 -13.75
CA PRO A 153 11.56 -5.77 -14.68
C PRO A 153 12.33 -4.44 -14.75
N MET A 154 12.93 -3.97 -13.64
CA MET A 154 13.79 -2.78 -13.64
C MET A 154 15.12 -2.94 -14.39
N ASP A 155 15.63 -4.16 -14.57
CA ASP A 155 16.94 -4.44 -15.17
C ASP A 155 16.88 -4.55 -16.69
N ALA A 156 15.67 -4.68 -17.25
CA ALA A 156 15.49 -4.61 -18.69
C ALA A 156 16.07 -3.32 -19.27
N ASP A 157 16.60 -3.42 -20.49
CA ASP A 157 17.05 -2.28 -21.28
C ASP A 157 15.97 -1.20 -21.33
N SER A 158 16.37 0.07 -21.41
CA SER A 158 15.45 1.20 -21.42
C SER A 158 14.38 1.11 -22.52
N SER A 159 14.67 0.40 -23.61
CA SER A 159 13.74 0.13 -24.72
C SER A 159 12.72 -0.97 -24.43
N ARG A 160 13.03 -1.91 -23.52
CA ARG A 160 12.19 -3.06 -23.16
C ARG A 160 11.55 -2.92 -21.77
N ARG A 161 11.96 -1.91 -21.00
CA ARG A 161 11.43 -1.62 -19.66
C ARG A 161 9.99 -1.08 -19.76
N GLY A 162 9.04 -1.93 -19.42
CA GLY A 162 7.62 -1.55 -19.31
C GLY A 162 7.34 -0.55 -18.18
N PRO A 163 6.08 -0.09 -18.05
CA PRO A 163 5.67 0.84 -16.99
C PRO A 163 5.95 0.29 -15.58
N LEU A 164 5.78 -1.02 -15.37
CA LEU A 164 6.12 -1.66 -14.09
C LEU A 164 7.62 -1.60 -13.80
N GLY A 165 8.47 -1.88 -14.79
CA GLY A 165 9.92 -1.81 -14.61
C GLY A 165 10.40 -0.38 -14.32
N ASN A 166 9.75 0.63 -14.90
CA ASN A 166 10.03 2.04 -14.57
C ASN A 166 9.61 2.36 -13.13
N ALA A 167 8.43 1.92 -12.71
CA ALA A 167 7.94 2.11 -11.34
C ALA A 167 8.84 1.40 -10.32
N GLU A 168 9.22 0.15 -10.57
CA GLU A 168 10.16 -0.61 -9.73
C GLU A 168 11.50 0.10 -9.65
N LYS A 169 12.08 0.52 -10.79
CA LYS A 169 13.35 1.25 -10.81
C LYS A 169 13.28 2.52 -9.98
N SER A 170 12.24 3.33 -10.17
CA SER A 170 12.07 4.57 -9.39
C SER A 170 11.86 4.30 -7.91
N ALA A 171 11.10 3.27 -7.54
CA ALA A 171 10.87 2.89 -6.14
C ALA A 171 12.16 2.38 -5.48
N VAL A 172 12.91 1.51 -6.15
CA VAL A 172 14.19 0.99 -5.65
C VAL A 172 15.20 2.11 -5.51
N GLN A 173 15.36 2.96 -6.53
CA GLN A 173 16.24 4.12 -6.46
C GLN A 173 15.87 5.05 -5.29
N TRP A 174 14.59 5.36 -5.13
CA TRP A 174 14.10 6.18 -4.03
C TRP A 174 14.42 5.53 -2.67
N LEU A 175 14.15 4.22 -2.50
CA LEU A 175 14.47 3.48 -1.27
C LEU A 175 15.96 3.45 -0.97
N THR A 176 16.80 3.24 -1.98
CA THR A 176 18.27 3.29 -1.82
C THR A 176 18.70 4.66 -1.32
N SER A 177 18.20 5.74 -1.93
CA SER A 177 18.51 7.11 -1.50
C SER A 177 18.01 7.39 -0.07
N VAL A 178 16.84 6.90 0.32
CA VAL A 178 16.32 7.00 1.70
C VAL A 178 17.24 6.27 2.69
N ILE A 179 17.67 5.05 2.36
CA ILE A 179 18.54 4.25 3.23
C ILE A 179 19.91 4.93 3.40
N GLU A 180 20.48 5.48 2.33
CA GLU A 180 21.74 6.22 2.38
C GLU A 180 21.61 7.52 3.20
N GLU A 181 20.52 8.25 3.02
CA GLU A 181 20.22 9.47 3.78
C GLU A 181 20.08 9.18 5.28
N GLU A 182 19.31 8.16 5.66
CA GLU A 182 19.17 7.75 7.06
C GLU A 182 20.50 7.23 7.63
N GLY A 183 21.31 6.53 6.82
CA GLY A 183 22.67 6.12 7.21
C GLY A 183 23.59 7.32 7.51
N LYS A 184 23.53 8.37 6.68
CA LYS A 184 24.27 9.64 6.90
C LYS A 184 23.76 10.35 8.16
N ARG A 185 22.44 10.44 8.34
CA ARG A 185 21.81 11.06 9.51
C ARG A 185 22.18 10.34 10.81
N ALA A 186 22.06 9.01 10.84
CA ALA A 186 22.46 8.19 11.97
C ALA A 186 23.93 8.37 12.34
N ARG A 187 24.81 8.45 11.33
CA ARG A 187 26.23 8.74 11.53
C ARG A 187 26.43 10.09 12.20
N ARG A 188 25.78 11.15 11.69
CA ARG A 188 25.90 12.49 12.26
C ARG A 188 25.38 12.53 13.71
N ILE A 189 24.26 11.88 14.03
CA ILE A 189 23.72 11.79 15.41
C ILE A 189 24.71 11.08 16.35
N ALA A 190 25.35 10.01 15.87
CA ALA A 190 26.36 9.28 16.64
C ALA A 190 27.65 10.10 16.87
N GLU A 191 28.03 10.93 15.90
CA GLU A 191 29.18 11.85 15.95
C GLU A 191 28.89 13.11 16.80
N SER A 192 27.65 13.61 16.80
CA SER A 192 27.22 14.82 17.50
C SER A 192 26.75 14.56 18.94
N ASP A 193 27.32 13.55 19.61
CA ASP A 193 26.98 13.14 20.98
C ASP A 193 25.47 13.01 21.25
N GLY A 194 24.72 12.46 20.29
CA GLY A 194 23.28 12.21 20.42
C GLY A 194 22.40 13.45 20.23
N GLU A 195 22.92 14.53 19.65
CA GLU A 195 22.08 15.65 19.21
C GLU A 195 21.08 15.21 18.14
N LEU A 196 19.81 15.59 18.33
CA LEU A 196 18.75 15.26 17.39
C LEU A 196 18.92 16.06 16.10
N ILE A 197 19.24 15.37 15.02
CA ILE A 197 19.30 15.95 13.67
C ILE A 197 18.02 15.58 12.93
N ARG A 198 17.24 16.58 12.49
CA ARG A 198 16.08 16.35 11.62
C ARG A 198 16.54 16.21 10.16
N PRO A 199 15.82 15.44 9.33
CA PRO A 199 16.13 15.33 7.91
C PRO A 199 16.32 16.68 7.20
N LYS A 200 15.47 17.69 7.47
CA LYS A 200 15.60 19.03 6.87
C LYS A 200 16.86 19.80 7.29
N ASP A 201 17.42 19.48 8.45
CA ASP A 201 18.60 20.14 9.03
C ASP A 201 19.90 19.57 8.42
N LEU A 202 19.81 18.47 7.65
CA LEU A 202 20.87 18.08 6.72
C LEU A 202 21.08 19.25 5.74
N SER A 203 22.32 19.73 5.65
CA SER A 203 22.69 20.89 4.86
C SER A 203 22.17 20.75 3.43
N ALA A 204 21.80 21.88 2.80
CA ALA A 204 21.35 21.90 1.41
C ALA A 204 22.44 21.53 0.38
N THR A 205 23.61 21.08 0.84
CA THR A 205 24.66 20.46 0.02
C THR A 205 24.21 19.08 -0.48
N ASP A 206 25.04 18.39 -1.26
CA ASP A 206 24.85 17.06 -1.88
C ASP A 206 24.47 15.88 -0.94
N GLU A 207 24.08 16.18 0.30
CA GLU A 207 23.62 15.25 1.31
C GLU A 207 22.12 15.29 1.57
N ALA A 208 21.39 16.25 0.98
CA ALA A 208 19.93 16.27 1.03
C ALA A 208 19.35 15.11 0.21
N GLY A 209 18.75 14.14 0.88
CA GLY A 209 18.06 13.03 0.22
C GLY A 209 16.54 13.26 0.11
N PRO A 210 15.80 12.27 -0.40
CA PRO A 210 14.36 12.38 -0.61
C PRO A 210 13.55 12.66 0.66
N LEU A 211 13.98 12.21 1.85
CA LEU A 211 13.27 12.50 3.10
C LEU A 211 13.43 13.96 3.49
N SER A 212 14.62 14.53 3.37
CA SER A 212 14.85 15.95 3.61
C SER A 212 14.04 16.83 2.67
N GLU A 213 13.90 16.43 1.39
CA GLU A 213 13.03 17.13 0.44
C GLU A 213 11.55 17.05 0.84
N LEU A 214 11.07 15.86 1.22
CA LEU A 214 9.69 15.67 1.65
C LEU A 214 9.39 16.45 2.93
N GLU A 215 10.28 16.43 3.92
CA GLU A 215 10.14 17.20 5.15
C GLU A 215 10.16 18.70 4.85
N ARG A 216 11.09 19.17 4.00
CA ARG A 216 11.13 20.58 3.58
C ARG A 216 9.85 20.99 2.87
N ARG A 217 9.31 20.18 1.95
CA ARG A 217 8.04 20.45 1.27
C ARG A 217 6.86 20.45 2.24
N ALA A 218 6.82 19.52 3.19
CA ALA A 218 5.78 19.46 4.20
C ALA A 218 5.83 20.69 5.13
N ILE A 219 7.02 21.08 5.60
CA ILE A 219 7.21 22.26 6.43
C ILE A 219 6.90 23.53 5.65
N GLN A 220 7.34 23.62 4.40
CA GLN A 220 7.01 24.74 3.52
C GLN A 220 5.49 24.85 3.36
N PHE A 221 4.79 23.74 3.08
CA PHE A 221 3.34 23.72 2.99
C PHE A 221 2.66 24.19 4.29
N LEU A 222 3.13 23.71 5.45
CA LEU A 222 2.59 24.13 6.75
C LEU A 222 2.88 25.62 7.05
N ASN A 223 4.06 26.11 6.67
CA ASN A 223 4.39 27.53 6.79
C ASN A 223 3.53 28.38 5.85
N GLU A 224 3.28 27.93 4.62
CA GLU A 224 2.38 28.61 3.69
C GLU A 224 0.95 28.64 4.21
N VAL A 225 0.48 27.56 4.84
CA VAL A 225 -0.82 27.52 5.54
C VAL A 225 -0.83 28.55 6.68
N SER A 226 0.17 28.50 7.57
CA SER A 226 0.29 29.40 8.72
C SER A 226 0.35 30.87 8.29
N ASP A 227 1.23 31.22 7.34
CA ASP A 227 1.39 32.57 6.82
C ASP A 227 0.12 33.07 6.13
N SER A 228 -0.58 32.18 5.41
CA SER A 228 -1.86 32.52 4.79
C SER A 228 -2.93 32.79 5.83
N GLU A 229 -2.91 32.05 6.94
CA GLU A 229 -3.85 32.21 8.04
C GLU A 229 -3.59 33.51 8.82
N VAL A 230 -2.32 33.80 9.12
CA VAL A 230 -1.93 35.07 9.76
C VAL A 230 -2.36 36.24 8.88
N LYS A 231 -2.10 36.20 7.57
CA LYS A 231 -2.56 37.24 6.62
C LYS A 231 -4.08 37.34 6.55
N ARG A 232 -4.79 36.21 6.62
CA ARG A 232 -6.25 36.17 6.65
C ARG A 232 -6.78 36.93 7.87
N VAL A 233 -6.27 36.57 9.05
CA VAL A 233 -6.66 37.19 10.33
C VAL A 233 -6.34 38.69 10.31
N GLN A 234 -5.13 39.08 9.88
CA GLN A 234 -4.74 40.49 9.74
C GLN A 234 -5.63 41.27 8.77
N SER A 235 -6.06 40.64 7.68
CA SER A 235 -6.98 41.26 6.72
C SER A 235 -8.44 41.35 7.18
N GLY A 236 -8.79 40.76 8.34
CA GLY A 236 -10.17 40.64 8.81
C GLY A 236 -11.07 39.76 7.93
N THR A 237 -10.48 38.98 7.01
CA THR A 237 -11.25 38.15 6.09
C THR A 237 -11.76 36.90 6.82
N ILE A 238 -13.07 36.66 6.80
CA ILE A 238 -13.65 35.52 7.53
C ILE A 238 -13.30 34.18 6.86
N ARG A 239 -13.25 34.13 5.52
CA ARG A 239 -13.06 32.87 4.77
C ARG A 239 -11.75 32.86 3.98
N PRO A 240 -10.94 31.79 4.07
CA PRO A 240 -9.69 31.65 3.31
C PRO A 240 -9.82 31.90 1.80
N LYS A 241 -10.91 31.45 1.16
CA LYS A 241 -11.11 31.64 -0.29
C LYS A 241 -11.30 33.11 -0.71
N ASP A 242 -11.74 33.96 0.21
CA ASP A 242 -12.12 35.36 -0.07
C ASP A 242 -10.87 36.29 -0.03
N MET A 243 -9.69 35.77 0.32
CA MET A 243 -8.44 36.51 0.27
C MET A 243 -7.99 36.83 -1.16
N ALA A 244 -7.41 38.03 -1.36
CA ALA A 244 -6.84 38.43 -2.66
C ALA A 244 -5.69 37.52 -3.10
N LYS A 245 -4.77 37.18 -2.18
CA LYS A 245 -3.72 36.17 -2.39
C LYS A 245 -4.06 34.92 -1.59
N ARG A 246 -4.69 33.96 -2.26
CA ARG A 246 -5.12 32.69 -1.63
C ARG A 246 -3.90 31.87 -1.24
N GLY A 247 -3.89 31.40 0.00
CA GLY A 247 -2.98 30.33 0.42
C GLY A 247 -3.46 28.95 -0.03
N PRO A 248 -2.73 27.88 0.32
CA PRO A 248 -3.11 26.50 -0.02
C PRO A 248 -4.51 26.13 0.45
N LEU A 249 -4.90 26.54 1.67
CA LEU A 249 -6.24 26.29 2.20
C LEU A 249 -7.33 27.09 1.46
N GLY A 250 -7.04 28.35 1.11
CA GLY A 250 -7.94 29.20 0.32
C GLY A 250 -8.14 28.69 -1.11
N GLU A 251 -7.11 28.13 -1.73
CA GLU A 251 -7.24 27.45 -3.02
C GLU A 251 -8.09 26.18 -2.92
N ALA A 252 -7.84 25.35 -1.92
CA ALA A 252 -8.61 24.13 -1.70
C ALA A 252 -10.10 24.45 -1.46
N GLU A 253 -10.39 25.43 -0.61
CA GLU A 253 -11.76 25.91 -0.37
C GLU A 253 -12.37 26.51 -1.65
N ALA A 254 -11.63 27.33 -2.40
CA ALA A 254 -12.12 27.89 -3.66
C ALA A 254 -12.45 26.80 -4.69
N ARG A 255 -11.62 25.75 -4.81
CA ARG A 255 -11.88 24.59 -5.69
C ARG A 255 -13.11 23.81 -5.22
N ALA A 256 -13.25 23.58 -3.91
CA ALA A 256 -14.42 22.90 -3.34
C ALA A 256 -15.70 23.71 -3.57
N VAL A 257 -15.66 25.02 -3.33
CA VAL A 257 -16.79 25.93 -3.57
C VAL A 257 -17.13 26.01 -5.05
N LEU A 258 -16.15 26.02 -5.96
CA LEU A 258 -16.39 25.93 -7.39
C LEU A 258 -17.10 24.62 -7.76
N ALA A 259 -16.64 23.48 -7.23
CA ALA A 259 -17.30 22.20 -7.44
C ALA A 259 -18.76 22.20 -6.93
N LEU A 260 -19.00 22.74 -5.73
CA LEU A 260 -20.33 22.88 -5.16
C LEU A 260 -21.20 23.87 -5.95
N SER A 261 -20.62 24.96 -6.47
CA SER A 261 -21.36 25.93 -7.29
C SER A 261 -21.88 25.30 -8.58
N LYS A 262 -21.07 24.47 -9.24
CA LYS A 262 -21.49 23.68 -10.42
C LYS A 262 -22.62 22.72 -10.07
N VAL A 263 -22.58 22.10 -8.88
CA VAL A 263 -23.66 21.26 -8.38
C VAL A 263 -24.94 22.08 -8.19
N VAL A 264 -24.86 23.23 -7.52
CA VAL A 264 -26.01 24.12 -7.28
C VAL A 264 -26.59 24.67 -8.58
N GLU A 265 -25.76 25.03 -9.56
CA GLU A 265 -26.20 25.47 -10.88
C GLU A 265 -26.94 24.37 -11.64
N SER A 266 -26.40 23.14 -11.61
CA SER A 266 -27.11 21.98 -12.19
C SER A 266 -28.45 21.74 -11.50
N GLU A 267 -28.53 21.94 -10.18
CA GLU A 267 -29.77 21.79 -9.42
C GLU A 267 -30.79 22.88 -9.74
N LYS A 268 -30.37 24.15 -9.84
CA LYS A 268 -31.25 25.24 -10.27
C LYS A 268 -31.82 24.98 -11.65
N PHE A 269 -30.98 24.55 -12.59
CA PHE A 269 -31.42 24.19 -13.92
C PHE A 269 -32.44 23.04 -13.89
N ARG A 270 -32.24 22.05 -13.02
CA ARG A 270 -33.20 20.96 -12.78
C ARG A 270 -34.54 21.46 -12.25
N MET A 271 -34.53 22.38 -11.28
CA MET A 271 -35.76 23.00 -10.76
C MET A 271 -36.48 23.82 -11.83
N ASP A 272 -35.76 24.58 -12.65
CA ASP A 272 -36.34 25.36 -13.75
C ASP A 272 -36.96 24.45 -14.82
N GLN A 273 -36.31 23.34 -15.17
CA GLN A 273 -36.90 22.35 -16.06
C GLN A 273 -38.14 21.69 -15.46
N SER A 274 -38.12 21.35 -14.17
CA SER A 274 -39.27 20.78 -13.47
C SER A 274 -40.46 21.74 -13.46
N ARG A 275 -40.21 23.04 -13.24
CA ARG A 275 -41.23 24.09 -13.29
C ARG A 275 -41.82 24.23 -14.71
N ARG A 276 -40.99 24.19 -15.75
CA ARG A 276 -41.44 24.25 -17.15
C ARG A 276 -42.29 23.04 -17.57
N ARG A 277 -42.10 21.88 -16.94
CA ARG A 277 -42.89 20.66 -17.17
C ARG A 277 -44.16 20.57 -16.30
N GLY A 278 -44.60 21.68 -15.71
CA GLY A 278 -45.81 21.69 -14.88
C GLY A 278 -45.63 21.06 -13.49
N GLY A 279 -44.40 21.03 -12.97
CA GLY A 279 -44.10 20.50 -11.63
C GLY A 279 -43.66 19.04 -11.59
N GLU A 280 -43.52 18.39 -12.74
CA GLU A 280 -42.92 17.05 -12.81
C GLU A 280 -41.45 17.11 -12.38
N ALA A 281 -41.07 16.30 -11.39
CA ALA A 281 -39.70 16.25 -10.87
C ALA A 281 -38.75 15.67 -11.92
N VAL A 282 -37.80 16.49 -12.38
CA VAL A 282 -36.75 16.05 -13.32
C VAL A 282 -35.63 15.36 -12.55
N ARG A 283 -35.14 14.22 -13.03
CA ARG A 283 -34.04 13.47 -12.38
C ARG A 283 -32.70 14.16 -12.64
N PRO A 284 -31.70 14.01 -11.75
CA PRO A 284 -30.37 14.56 -11.99
C PRO A 284 -29.75 14.15 -13.34
N ILE A 285 -29.92 12.89 -13.78
CA ILE A 285 -29.40 12.38 -15.05
C ILE A 285 -29.97 13.09 -16.30
N ASP A 286 -31.17 13.65 -16.21
CA ASP A 286 -31.85 14.32 -17.32
C ASP A 286 -31.33 15.78 -17.50
N VAL A 287 -30.44 16.23 -16.61
CA VAL A 287 -29.85 17.57 -16.58
C VAL A 287 -28.32 17.49 -16.71
N PRO A 288 -27.69 18.30 -17.58
CA PRO A 288 -26.23 18.37 -17.63
C PRO A 288 -25.67 18.94 -16.32
N GLY A 289 -24.75 18.20 -15.68
CA GLY A 289 -24.10 18.64 -14.46
C GLY A 289 -23.34 17.51 -13.75
N PRO A 290 -22.52 17.84 -12.74
CA PRO A 290 -21.69 16.84 -12.03
C PRO A 290 -22.52 15.76 -11.34
N LEU A 291 -23.69 16.10 -10.80
CA LEU A 291 -24.60 15.11 -10.21
C LEU A 291 -25.25 14.22 -11.27
N GLY A 292 -25.61 14.77 -12.42
CA GLY A 292 -26.17 14.00 -13.54
C GLY A 292 -25.16 13.06 -14.16
N GLU A 293 -23.90 13.50 -14.32
CA GLU A 293 -22.77 12.66 -14.76
C GLU A 293 -22.48 11.54 -13.77
N PHE A 294 -22.50 11.83 -12.46
CA PHE A 294 -22.33 10.84 -11.42
C PHE A 294 -23.48 9.82 -11.40
N GLU A 295 -24.74 10.29 -11.44
CA GLU A 295 -25.91 9.40 -11.51
C GLU A 295 -25.89 8.57 -12.80
N ARG A 296 -25.47 9.16 -13.93
CA ARG A 296 -25.28 8.44 -15.19
C ARG A 296 -24.24 7.34 -15.05
N TYR A 297 -23.09 7.66 -14.45
CA TYR A 297 -22.02 6.69 -14.22
C TYR A 297 -22.50 5.53 -13.34
N VAL A 298 -23.19 5.82 -12.23
CA VAL A 298 -23.77 4.79 -11.33
C VAL A 298 -24.89 4.02 -12.04
N GLY A 299 -25.74 4.71 -12.81
CA GLY A 299 -26.81 4.12 -13.59
C GLY A 299 -26.30 3.21 -14.70
N ASP A 300 -25.17 3.53 -15.32
CA ASP A 300 -24.48 2.68 -16.30
C ASP A 300 -23.95 1.41 -15.62
N ILE A 301 -23.39 1.52 -14.42
CA ILE A 301 -22.99 0.36 -13.61
C ILE A 301 -24.21 -0.53 -13.31
N ILE A 302 -25.30 0.04 -12.78
CA ILE A 302 -26.52 -0.73 -12.44
C ILE A 302 -27.16 -1.36 -13.68
N ARG A 303 -27.25 -0.64 -14.81
CA ARG A 303 -27.79 -1.17 -16.06
C ARG A 303 -26.95 -2.34 -16.57
N SER A 304 -25.63 -2.21 -16.52
CA SER A 304 -24.75 -3.31 -16.89
C SER A 304 -24.89 -4.51 -15.96
N GLU A 305 -25.12 -4.29 -14.67
CA GLU A 305 -25.34 -5.37 -13.71
C GLU A 305 -26.67 -6.09 -13.95
N LYS A 306 -27.75 -5.35 -14.20
CA LYS A 306 -29.03 -5.95 -14.60
C LYS A 306 -28.90 -6.76 -15.88
N GLN A 307 -28.13 -6.26 -16.85
CA GLN A 307 -27.88 -7.01 -18.08
C GLN A 307 -27.07 -8.28 -17.81
N ARG A 308 -26.07 -8.23 -16.94
CA ARG A 308 -25.33 -9.43 -16.50
C ARG A 308 -26.24 -10.46 -15.83
N VAL A 309 -27.20 -10.04 -15.01
CA VAL A 309 -28.18 -10.94 -14.40
C VAL A 309 -29.05 -11.59 -15.48
N LYS A 310 -29.52 -10.85 -16.48
CA LYS A 310 -30.26 -11.41 -17.62
C LYS A 310 -29.41 -12.37 -18.46
N ASP A 311 -28.15 -12.02 -18.69
CA ASP A 311 -27.20 -12.88 -19.40
C ASP A 311 -26.93 -14.16 -18.60
N ARG A 312 -26.92 -14.09 -17.27
CA ARG A 312 -26.84 -15.25 -16.36
C ARG A 312 -28.06 -16.14 -16.45
N GLU A 313 -29.27 -15.57 -16.47
CA GLU A 313 -30.52 -16.33 -16.66
C GLU A 313 -30.55 -17.05 -18.01
N LYS A 314 -30.07 -16.41 -19.07
CA LYS A 314 -29.96 -17.01 -20.41
C LYS A 314 -28.90 -18.12 -20.49
N ASN A 315 -27.81 -18.00 -19.74
CA ASN A 315 -26.69 -18.95 -19.73
C ASN A 315 -26.83 -19.99 -18.60
N GLU A 316 -28.04 -20.46 -18.32
CA GLU A 316 -28.32 -21.54 -17.35
C GLU A 316 -27.77 -21.28 -15.93
N GLY A 317 -27.74 -20.01 -15.51
CA GLY A 317 -27.26 -19.61 -14.18
C GLY A 317 -25.74 -19.46 -14.07
N LYS A 318 -24.97 -19.69 -15.14
CA LYS A 318 -23.51 -19.52 -15.14
C LYS A 318 -23.14 -18.09 -14.80
N LEU A 319 -22.29 -17.91 -13.79
CA LEU A 319 -21.83 -16.59 -13.36
C LEU A 319 -21.02 -15.92 -14.47
N VAL A 320 -21.56 -14.85 -15.08
CA VAL A 320 -20.88 -14.03 -16.09
C VAL A 320 -20.11 -12.91 -15.37
N ARG A 321 -18.79 -12.81 -15.56
CA ARG A 321 -17.97 -11.73 -14.97
C ARG A 321 -18.25 -10.38 -15.66
N PRO A 322 -18.02 -9.23 -14.99
CA PRO A 322 -18.23 -7.91 -15.59
C PRO A 322 -17.53 -7.70 -16.94
N LYS A 323 -16.31 -8.21 -17.11
CA LYS A 323 -15.53 -8.13 -18.36
C LYS A 323 -16.12 -8.94 -19.53
N ASP A 324 -16.86 -10.01 -19.22
CA ASP A 324 -17.41 -11.00 -20.16
C ASP A 324 -18.89 -10.71 -20.48
N ALA A 325 -19.45 -9.64 -19.91
CA ALA A 325 -20.84 -9.23 -20.15
C ALA A 325 -21.04 -8.81 -21.61
N SER A 326 -22.23 -9.07 -22.16
CA SER A 326 -22.58 -8.67 -23.53
C SER A 326 -22.52 -7.15 -23.75
N VAL A 327 -22.80 -6.38 -22.69
CA VAL A 327 -22.75 -4.92 -22.68
C VAL A 327 -21.53 -4.48 -21.89
N VAL A 328 -20.65 -3.72 -22.55
CA VAL A 328 -19.46 -3.14 -21.93
C VAL A 328 -19.87 -2.06 -20.93
N SER A 329 -19.37 -2.18 -19.70
CA SER A 329 -19.59 -1.22 -18.63
C SER A 329 -18.30 -0.60 -18.15
N GLY A 330 -18.39 0.50 -17.39
CA GLY A 330 -17.23 1.10 -16.72
C GLY A 330 -16.47 0.09 -15.86
N LEU A 331 -17.21 -0.73 -15.09
CA LEU A 331 -16.62 -1.79 -14.27
C LEU A 331 -16.01 -2.90 -15.13
N GLY A 332 -16.65 -3.28 -16.23
CA GLY A 332 -16.12 -4.26 -17.18
C GLY A 332 -14.83 -3.79 -17.86
N ASN A 333 -14.71 -2.50 -18.18
CA ASN A 333 -13.47 -1.91 -18.71
C ASN A 333 -12.35 -1.90 -17.68
N VAL A 334 -12.65 -1.54 -16.42
CA VAL A 334 -11.66 -1.59 -15.32
C VAL A 334 -11.21 -3.03 -15.08
N GLU A 335 -12.13 -3.99 -15.02
CA GLU A 335 -11.79 -5.40 -14.86
C GLU A 335 -11.03 -5.95 -16.06
N ARG A 336 -11.39 -5.57 -17.29
CA ARG A 336 -10.67 -5.97 -18.50
C ARG A 336 -9.24 -5.46 -18.48
N ARG A 337 -9.02 -4.17 -18.18
CA ARG A 337 -7.68 -3.61 -18.02
C ARG A 337 -6.89 -4.33 -16.93
N ALA A 338 -7.51 -4.55 -15.77
CA ALA A 338 -6.86 -5.28 -14.69
C ALA A 338 -6.51 -6.72 -15.07
N VAL A 339 -7.33 -7.38 -15.91
CA VAL A 339 -7.04 -8.72 -16.44
C VAL A 339 -5.95 -8.68 -17.50
N GLU A 340 -5.96 -7.71 -18.42
CA GLU A 340 -4.90 -7.52 -19.41
C GLU A 340 -3.56 -7.27 -18.70
N ASP A 341 -3.54 -6.38 -17.71
CA ASP A 341 -2.39 -6.11 -16.85
C ASP A 341 -1.95 -7.40 -16.13
N TRP A 342 -2.89 -8.16 -15.55
CA TRP A 342 -2.58 -9.42 -14.87
C TRP A 342 -2.05 -10.51 -15.82
N GLU A 343 -2.60 -10.63 -17.04
CA GLU A 343 -2.15 -11.58 -18.03
C GLU A 343 -0.75 -11.22 -18.55
N GLN A 344 -0.49 -9.93 -18.73
CA GLN A 344 0.85 -9.43 -19.04
C GLN A 344 1.82 -9.80 -17.91
N LEU A 345 1.46 -9.50 -16.65
CA LEU A 345 2.27 -9.87 -15.48
C LEU A 345 2.49 -11.38 -15.38
N SER A 346 1.45 -12.18 -15.62
CA SER A 346 1.55 -13.64 -15.56
C SER A 346 2.42 -14.22 -16.67
N LYS A 347 2.43 -13.63 -17.87
CA LYS A 347 3.36 -14.00 -18.94
C LYS A 347 4.79 -13.67 -18.55
N GLU A 348 5.03 -12.44 -18.07
CA GLU A 348 6.35 -12.03 -17.57
C GLU A 348 6.82 -12.93 -16.42
N GLU A 349 5.94 -13.30 -15.48
CA GLU A 349 6.27 -14.21 -14.37
C GLU A 349 6.52 -15.64 -14.82
N LYS A 350 5.76 -16.15 -15.80
CA LYS A 350 6.00 -17.48 -16.38
C LYS A 350 7.34 -17.52 -17.10
N GLU A 351 7.67 -16.48 -17.85
CA GLU A 351 8.98 -16.31 -18.48
C GLU A 351 10.06 -16.29 -17.39
N ARG A 352 9.92 -15.45 -16.35
CA ARG A 352 10.84 -15.44 -15.21
C ARG A 352 10.97 -16.78 -14.51
N PHE A 353 9.88 -17.52 -14.35
CA PHE A 353 9.91 -18.82 -13.69
C PHE A 353 10.50 -19.91 -14.58
N SER A 354 10.28 -19.86 -15.90
CA SER A 354 10.94 -20.75 -16.85
C SER A 354 12.44 -20.49 -16.88
N SER A 355 12.83 -19.22 -16.85
CA SER A 355 14.22 -18.83 -16.80
C SER A 355 14.80 -19.20 -15.42
N PHE A 356 14.10 -19.00 -14.30
CA PHE A 356 14.57 -19.48 -13.00
C PHE A 356 14.69 -21.01 -12.91
N LYS A 357 13.77 -21.76 -13.53
CA LYS A 357 13.89 -23.22 -13.64
C LYS A 357 15.09 -23.65 -14.48
N ARG A 358 15.36 -22.93 -15.57
CA ARG A 358 16.54 -23.15 -16.41
C ARG A 358 17.82 -22.90 -15.61
N PHE A 359 17.87 -21.79 -14.88
CA PHE A 359 18.95 -21.45 -13.97
C PHE A 359 19.19 -22.55 -12.92
N LEU A 360 18.14 -23.02 -12.24
CA LEU A 360 18.25 -24.11 -11.27
C LEU A 360 18.63 -25.46 -11.89
N ALA A 361 18.28 -25.68 -13.16
CA ALA A 361 18.67 -26.90 -13.88
C ALA A 361 20.14 -26.86 -14.31
N GLU A 362 20.64 -25.69 -14.71
CA GLU A 362 22.03 -25.47 -15.12
C GLU A 362 22.97 -25.36 -13.91
N ARG A 363 22.51 -24.80 -12.79
CA ARG A 363 23.26 -24.62 -11.55
C ARG A 363 22.63 -25.40 -10.39
N ARG A 364 22.59 -26.72 -10.51
CA ARG A 364 22.17 -27.55 -9.37
C ARG A 364 23.20 -27.45 -8.24
N PRO A 365 22.84 -26.97 -7.05
CA PRO A 365 23.77 -26.81 -5.93
C PRO A 365 24.56 -28.09 -5.63
N MET A 366 23.89 -29.25 -5.65
CA MET A 366 24.50 -30.56 -5.45
C MET A 366 25.51 -30.96 -6.54
N GLU A 367 25.36 -30.48 -7.78
CA GLU A 367 26.29 -30.78 -8.90
C GLU A 367 27.49 -29.81 -8.92
N MET A 368 27.34 -28.59 -8.41
CA MET A 368 28.45 -27.63 -8.32
C MET A 368 29.33 -27.84 -7.08
N ASP A 369 28.74 -28.11 -5.91
CA ASP A 369 29.48 -28.39 -4.67
C ASP A 369 28.62 -29.23 -3.70
N GLU A 370 28.87 -30.54 -3.67
CA GLU A 370 28.14 -31.51 -2.84
C GLU A 370 28.23 -31.20 -1.34
N ASN A 371 29.33 -30.57 -0.89
CA ASN A 371 29.58 -30.29 0.52
C ASN A 371 29.08 -28.90 0.95
N SER A 372 28.60 -28.09 0.02
CA SER A 372 27.98 -26.80 0.34
C SER A 372 26.72 -27.03 1.19
N PRO A 373 26.44 -26.18 2.20
CA PRO A 373 25.22 -26.30 3.01
C PRO A 373 23.94 -26.31 2.16
N LEU A 374 23.94 -25.65 0.99
CA LEU A 374 22.85 -25.72 0.03
C LEU A 374 22.74 -27.10 -0.63
N GLY A 375 23.85 -27.70 -1.05
CA GLY A 375 23.90 -29.06 -1.62
C GLY A 375 23.44 -30.12 -0.62
N VAL A 376 23.86 -30.04 0.64
CA VAL A 376 23.41 -30.95 1.71
C VAL A 376 21.91 -30.82 1.97
N THR A 377 21.38 -29.59 2.01
CA THR A 377 19.93 -29.38 2.18
C THR A 377 19.11 -29.87 0.99
N GLU A 378 19.64 -29.73 -0.23
CA GLU A 378 19.01 -30.28 -1.43
C GLU A 378 19.01 -31.81 -1.40
N ALA A 379 20.15 -32.44 -1.13
CA ALA A 379 20.27 -33.89 -1.02
C ALA A 379 19.32 -34.46 0.04
N PHE A 380 19.23 -33.79 1.19
CA PHE A 380 18.29 -34.17 2.25
C PHE A 380 16.83 -33.98 1.82
N ALA A 381 16.45 -32.85 1.21
CA ALA A 381 15.08 -32.58 0.77
C ALA A 381 14.65 -33.52 -0.36
N VAL A 382 15.52 -33.77 -1.34
CA VAL A 382 15.30 -34.73 -2.43
C VAL A 382 15.20 -36.14 -1.87
N GLY A 383 16.05 -36.52 -0.91
CA GLY A 383 15.98 -37.80 -0.21
C GLY A 383 14.65 -37.98 0.55
N LEU A 384 14.21 -36.95 1.27
CA LEU A 384 12.97 -36.97 2.06
C LEU A 384 11.71 -37.01 1.17
N LEU A 385 11.73 -36.38 0.00
CA LEU A 385 10.61 -36.39 -0.95
C LEU A 385 10.61 -37.60 -1.89
N ARG A 386 11.75 -38.05 -2.39
CA ARG A 386 11.85 -39.23 -3.28
C ARG A 386 11.84 -40.54 -2.53
N GLY A 387 12.39 -40.60 -1.32
CA GLY A 387 12.48 -41.81 -0.49
C GLY A 387 11.11 -42.49 -0.31
N PRO A 388 10.07 -41.79 0.17
CA PRO A 388 8.74 -42.36 0.31
C PRO A 388 8.12 -42.84 -1.01
N LYS A 389 8.41 -42.15 -2.13
CA LYS A 389 7.90 -42.53 -3.46
C LYS A 389 8.57 -43.79 -3.99
N LEU A 390 9.87 -43.96 -3.74
CA LEU A 390 10.60 -45.19 -4.05
C LEU A 390 10.14 -46.34 -3.15
N LEU A 391 10.01 -46.11 -1.84
CA LEU A 391 9.45 -47.10 -0.91
C LEU A 391 8.03 -47.51 -1.32
N GLY A 392 7.18 -46.57 -1.70
CA GLY A 392 5.83 -46.87 -2.20
C GLY A 392 5.86 -47.72 -3.48
N LYS A 393 6.80 -47.48 -4.40
CA LYS A 393 6.99 -48.32 -5.59
C LYS A 393 7.47 -49.74 -5.21
N VAL A 394 8.39 -49.86 -4.27
CA VAL A 394 8.87 -51.17 -3.77
C VAL A 394 7.71 -51.92 -3.12
N VAL A 395 6.95 -51.28 -2.22
CA VAL A 395 5.77 -51.87 -1.59
C VAL A 395 4.71 -52.25 -2.63
N GLY A 396 4.49 -51.41 -3.64
CA GLY A 396 3.62 -51.74 -4.76
C GLY A 396 4.07 -52.99 -5.50
N ARG A 397 5.37 -53.13 -5.77
CA ARG A 397 5.94 -54.30 -6.45
C ARG A 397 5.90 -55.55 -5.57
N VAL A 398 6.14 -55.43 -4.27
CA VAL A 398 6.01 -56.54 -3.31
C VAL A 398 4.56 -56.99 -3.21
N LYS A 399 3.61 -56.06 -3.17
CA LYS A 399 2.18 -56.38 -3.18
C LYS A 399 1.77 -57.08 -4.48
N GLU A 400 2.31 -56.64 -5.61
CA GLU A 400 2.12 -57.29 -6.90
C GLU A 400 2.68 -58.73 -6.91
N LEU A 401 3.85 -58.96 -6.31
CA LEU A 401 4.46 -60.30 -6.16
C LEU A 401 3.74 -61.20 -5.14
N LEU A 402 3.07 -60.62 -4.14
CA LEU A 402 2.25 -61.37 -3.18
C LEU A 402 0.87 -61.69 -3.73
N ASN A 403 0.36 -60.85 -4.62
CA ASN A 403 -0.93 -61.03 -5.29
C ASN A 403 -0.80 -61.77 -6.63
N SER A 404 0.41 -61.95 -7.17
CA SER A 404 0.60 -62.87 -8.29
C SER A 404 0.25 -64.25 -7.78
N GLU A 405 -0.77 -64.85 -8.41
CA GLU A 405 -1.21 -66.24 -8.18
C GLU A 405 -0.02 -67.18 -8.08
N GLU A 406 -0.12 -68.21 -7.23
CA GLU A 406 0.90 -69.26 -7.15
C GLU A 406 1.20 -69.74 -8.57
N LEU A 407 2.48 -69.63 -9.00
CA LEU A 407 2.92 -70.07 -10.32
C LEU A 407 2.24 -71.40 -10.67
N GLU A 408 1.45 -71.41 -11.74
CA GLU A 408 0.89 -72.64 -12.30
C GLU A 408 2.03 -73.65 -12.48
N GLY A 409 1.73 -74.93 -12.22
CA GLY A 409 2.74 -75.98 -12.04
C GLY A 409 3.80 -76.05 -13.15
N ASP A 410 3.45 -75.66 -14.37
CA ASP A 410 4.35 -75.68 -15.53
C ASP A 410 5.51 -74.65 -15.43
N ASP A 411 5.31 -73.51 -14.78
CA ASP A 411 6.36 -72.50 -14.65
C ASP A 411 7.36 -72.84 -13.53
N ARG A 412 6.95 -73.63 -12.52
CA ARG A 412 7.85 -74.11 -11.45
C ARG A 412 8.94 -75.03 -12.01
N ASP A 413 8.60 -75.85 -13.00
CA ASP A 413 9.53 -76.78 -13.64
C ASP A 413 10.59 -76.05 -14.49
N ILE A 414 10.22 -74.92 -15.11
CA ILE A 414 11.15 -74.08 -15.87
C ILE A 414 12.13 -73.37 -14.92
N VAL A 415 11.64 -72.86 -13.79
CA VAL A 415 12.49 -72.18 -12.80
C VAL A 415 13.47 -73.15 -12.14
N GLN A 416 13.05 -74.37 -11.77
CA GLN A 416 13.96 -75.39 -11.24
C GLN A 416 15.02 -75.84 -12.25
N LYS A 417 14.70 -75.89 -13.55
CA LYS A 417 15.69 -76.18 -14.59
C LYS A 417 16.70 -75.06 -14.84
N SER A 418 16.35 -73.82 -14.49
CA SER A 418 17.18 -72.64 -14.76
C SER A 418 18.11 -72.26 -13.61
N LEU A 419 17.92 -72.84 -12.42
CA LEU A 419 18.83 -72.63 -11.29
C LEU A 419 20.10 -73.46 -11.52
N PRO A 420 21.28 -72.83 -11.68
CA PRO A 420 22.53 -73.56 -11.82
C PRO A 420 22.78 -74.35 -10.54
N GLU A 421 22.95 -75.67 -10.65
CA GLU A 421 23.42 -76.52 -9.55
C GLU A 421 24.71 -75.93 -9.00
N SER A 422 24.60 -75.30 -7.82
CA SER A 422 25.74 -74.77 -7.10
C SER A 422 26.63 -75.94 -6.68
N LYS A 423 27.62 -76.25 -7.53
CA LYS A 423 28.72 -77.13 -7.18
C LYS A 423 29.40 -76.59 -5.93
N SER A 424 29.40 -77.43 -4.92
CA SER A 424 30.14 -77.33 -3.68
C SER A 424 31.65 -77.44 -3.95
N ASP A 425 32.25 -76.40 -4.49
CA ASP A 425 33.71 -76.24 -4.56
C ASP A 425 34.10 -75.08 -3.61
N LEU A 426 33.90 -75.31 -2.31
CA LEU A 426 34.59 -74.54 -1.26
C LEU A 426 35.90 -75.27 -0.99
N GLU A 427 36.90 -75.03 -1.84
CA GLU A 427 38.28 -75.35 -1.50
C GLU A 427 38.74 -74.43 -0.36
N GLU A 428 39.23 -75.11 0.67
CA GLU A 428 39.79 -74.63 1.91
C GLU A 428 41.12 -73.90 1.63
N ASP A 429 41.08 -72.58 1.41
CA ASP A 429 42.30 -71.78 1.28
C ASP A 429 42.83 -71.44 2.69
N GLY A 430 43.74 -72.30 3.16
CA GLY A 430 44.45 -72.14 4.43
C GLY A 430 45.40 -70.93 4.42
N PRO A 431 45.68 -70.34 5.59
CA PRO A 431 46.50 -69.13 5.68
C PRO A 431 47.97 -69.45 5.42
N ARG A 432 48.62 -68.68 4.53
CA ARG A 432 50.08 -68.71 4.36
C ARG A 432 50.77 -67.69 5.28
N PRO A 433 51.92 -68.04 5.90
CA PRO A 433 52.70 -67.21 6.81
C PRO A 433 53.44 -66.05 6.15
#